data_AF-A0A3Q3G6U3-F1
#
_entry.id   AF-A0A3Q3G6U3-F1
#
_cell.length_a   1.000
_cell.length_b   1.000
_cell.length_c   1.000
_cell.angle_alpha   90.00
_cell.angle_beta   90.00
_cell.angle_gamma   90.00
#
_symmetry.space_group_name_H-M   'P 1'
#
loop_
_entity.id
_entity.type
_entity.pdbx_description
1 polymer ?
#
loop_
_entity_poly.entity_id
_entity_poly.type
_entity_poly.pdbx_seq_one_letter_code
_entity_poly.pdbx_strand_id
1 'polypeptide(L)'
;MSFSDQQWCPSSVQVTVLQARGLRIKGKSGTNDAYAVMQVGKEKFQTSVVEKSVAPVWKEEAAFDLPPMPHQGAAAGGGGGGGGTLHVQVLHRALVGPDKLLGQAVINLLHLSEDKTLAGQGGKPDKDRGEVLVDIQFLRNNMTGSMFDLSAKSLLQIHLMKRIPTIHLRRVQAHLLNQTGEIQLLRLLVSNNPLSTEPL
;
A
#
# COMPACT_ATOMS: atom_id res chain seq x y z
N MET A 1 -23.84 -20.06 -20.37
CA MET A 1 -23.78 -19.14 -19.23
C MET A 1 -22.32 -18.94 -18.91
N SER A 2 -21.83 -17.71 -19.05
CA SER A 2 -20.41 -17.35 -18.89
C SER A 2 -19.99 -17.54 -17.44
N PHE A 3 -18.93 -18.32 -17.22
CA PHE A 3 -18.20 -18.33 -15.96
C PHE A 3 -17.61 -16.93 -15.81
N SER A 4 -18.20 -16.11 -14.95
CA SER A 4 -17.62 -14.80 -14.64
C SER A 4 -16.24 -15.05 -14.02
N ASP A 5 -15.20 -14.56 -14.68
CA ASP A 5 -13.85 -14.46 -14.13
C ASP A 5 -13.94 -13.98 -12.69
N GLN A 6 -13.60 -14.84 -11.72
CA GLN A 6 -13.52 -14.43 -10.32
C GLN A 6 -12.32 -13.48 -10.20
N GLN A 7 -12.58 -12.19 -10.42
CA GLN A 7 -11.60 -11.15 -10.31
C GLN A 7 -10.94 -11.22 -8.93
N TRP A 8 -9.61 -11.37 -8.91
CA TRP A 8 -8.84 -11.49 -7.67
C TRP A 8 -8.97 -10.19 -6.86
N CYS A 9 -9.45 -10.31 -5.63
CA CYS A 9 -9.61 -9.20 -4.70
C CYS A 9 -8.75 -9.44 -3.43
N PRO A 10 -7.78 -8.57 -3.11
CA PRO A 10 -7.02 -8.70 -1.88
C PRO A 10 -7.89 -8.44 -0.64
N SER A 11 -7.68 -9.22 0.42
CA SER A 11 -8.33 -9.07 1.72
C SER A 11 -7.51 -8.24 2.69
N SER A 12 -6.20 -8.21 2.50
CA SER A 12 -5.27 -7.44 3.31
C SER A 12 -4.05 -7.02 2.49
N VAL A 13 -3.31 -6.06 3.02
CA VAL A 13 -2.08 -5.57 2.43
C VAL A 13 -1.00 -5.51 3.49
N GLN A 14 0.18 -5.99 3.15
CA GLN A 14 1.39 -5.84 3.94
C GLN A 14 2.24 -4.76 3.29
N VAL A 15 2.58 -3.73 4.06
CA VAL A 15 3.29 -2.54 3.59
C VAL A 15 4.60 -2.44 4.34
N THR A 16 5.70 -2.36 3.60
CA THR A 16 7.04 -2.15 4.14
C THR A 16 7.55 -0.78 3.72
N VAL A 17 7.78 0.14 4.66
CA VAL A 17 8.45 1.41 4.36
C VAL A 17 9.95 1.18 4.45
N LEU A 18 10.62 1.22 3.30
CA LEU A 18 12.03 0.89 3.20
C LEU A 18 12.92 2.06 3.61
N GLN A 19 12.77 3.19 2.93
CA GLN A 19 13.62 4.36 3.12
C GLN A 19 12.97 5.62 2.55
N ALA A 20 13.50 6.78 2.92
CA ALA A 20 13.20 8.04 2.25
C ALA A 20 14.50 8.78 1.90
N ARG A 21 14.48 9.60 0.85
CA ARG A 21 15.62 10.41 0.43
C ARG A 21 15.20 11.75 -0.15
N GLY A 22 16.13 12.70 -0.25
CA GLY A 22 15.85 14.06 -0.73
C GLY A 22 14.92 14.83 0.19
N LEU A 23 14.83 14.43 1.47
CA LEU A 23 13.92 15.05 2.43
C LEU A 23 14.34 16.49 2.72
N ARG A 24 13.35 17.36 2.91
CA ARG A 24 13.59 18.69 3.44
C ARG A 24 14.17 18.58 4.86
N ILE A 25 15.22 19.34 5.13
CA ILE A 25 15.84 19.39 6.46
C ILE A 25 15.03 20.31 7.39
N LYS A 26 14.68 19.79 8.57
CA LYS A 26 13.93 20.48 9.64
C LYS A 26 14.57 20.34 11.03
N GLY A 27 15.52 19.41 11.20
CA GLY A 27 16.31 19.27 12.41
C GLY A 27 17.49 20.22 12.48
N LYS A 28 18.20 20.16 13.61
CA LYS A 28 19.43 20.93 13.84
C LYS A 28 20.60 20.25 13.09
N SER A 29 21.67 20.99 12.83
CA SER A 29 22.91 20.44 12.22
C SER A 29 22.75 19.87 10.80
N GLY A 30 21.72 20.28 10.05
CA GLY A 30 21.57 19.86 8.66
C GLY A 30 20.94 18.46 8.47
N THR A 31 20.42 17.84 9.53
CA THR A 31 19.85 16.49 9.50
C THR A 31 18.41 16.46 10.04
N ASN A 32 17.76 15.28 10.00
CA ASN A 32 16.47 15.03 10.62
C ASN A 32 16.54 13.81 11.54
N ASP A 33 15.86 13.87 12.68
CA ASP A 33 15.43 12.69 13.41
C ASP A 33 14.10 12.22 12.82
N ALA A 34 14.11 11.24 11.93
CA ALA A 34 13.00 10.95 11.02
C ALA A 34 12.29 9.63 11.31
N TYR A 35 10.96 9.64 11.22
CA TYR A 35 10.12 8.43 11.26
C TYR A 35 9.02 8.52 10.21
N ALA A 36 8.47 7.37 9.84
CA ALA A 36 7.35 7.26 8.93
C ALA A 36 6.08 6.79 9.64
N VAL A 37 4.94 7.22 9.13
CA VAL A 37 3.61 6.80 9.55
C VAL A 37 2.91 6.22 8.34
N MET A 38 2.47 4.96 8.44
CA MET A 38 1.60 4.31 7.47
C MET A 38 0.17 4.33 8.03
N GLN A 39 -0.81 4.67 7.20
CA GLN A 39 -2.22 4.65 7.59
C GLN A 39 -3.12 4.15 6.46
N VAL A 40 -4.03 3.23 6.80
CA VAL A 40 -5.11 2.75 5.93
C VAL A 40 -6.41 2.83 6.74
N GLY A 41 -7.39 3.60 6.26
CA GLY A 41 -8.60 3.86 7.02
C GLY A 41 -8.32 4.41 8.43
N LYS A 42 -8.66 3.62 9.46
CA LYS A 42 -8.45 3.95 10.88
C LYS A 42 -7.17 3.36 11.47
N GLU A 43 -6.55 2.40 10.77
CA GLU A 43 -5.36 1.72 11.24
C GLU A 43 -4.12 2.53 10.91
N LYS A 44 -3.21 2.63 11.88
CA LYS A 44 -1.98 3.40 11.76
C LYS A 44 -0.81 2.64 12.36
N PHE A 45 0.31 2.65 11.66
CA PHE A 45 1.60 2.15 12.13
C PHE A 45 2.64 3.27 12.07
N GLN A 46 3.52 3.32 13.07
CA GLN A 46 4.63 4.26 13.14
C GLN A 46 5.94 3.50 13.23
N THR A 47 6.91 3.85 12.38
CA THR A 47 8.25 3.27 12.43
C THR A 47 9.05 3.76 13.62
N SER A 48 10.19 3.12 13.86
CA SER A 48 11.25 3.67 14.71
C SER A 48 11.77 5.00 14.16
N VAL A 49 12.39 5.79 15.03
CA VAL A 49 13.04 7.06 14.66
C VAL A 49 14.48 6.78 14.26
N VAL A 50 14.86 7.22 13.06
CA VAL A 50 16.26 7.25 12.61
C VAL A 50 16.80 8.65 12.88
N GLU A 51 17.69 8.76 13.85
CA GLU A 51 18.26 10.03 14.28
C GLU A 51 19.31 10.58 13.31
N LYS A 52 19.42 11.91 13.24
CA LYS A 52 20.46 12.65 12.52
C LYS A 52 20.72 12.17 11.08
N SER A 53 19.66 11.87 10.33
CA SER A 53 19.75 11.37 8.95
C SER A 53 19.17 12.34 7.92
N VAL A 54 19.74 12.32 6.72
CA VAL A 54 19.21 12.98 5.51
C VAL A 54 18.54 11.99 4.55
N ALA A 55 18.75 10.69 4.78
CA ALA A 55 18.21 9.58 4.00
C ALA A 55 17.90 8.41 4.95
N PRO A 56 16.82 8.50 5.76
CA PRO A 56 16.49 7.48 6.74
C PRO A 56 16.12 6.15 6.07
N VAL A 57 16.55 5.05 6.68
CA VAL A 57 16.25 3.68 6.26
C VAL A 57 15.59 2.98 7.44
N TRP A 58 14.35 2.52 7.27
CA TRP A 58 13.55 1.88 8.32
C TRP A 58 13.45 0.37 8.06
N LYS A 59 12.99 -0.03 6.87
CA LYS A 59 12.68 -1.43 6.53
C LYS A 59 11.70 -2.07 7.51
N GLU A 60 10.73 -1.28 7.94
CA GLU A 60 9.70 -1.70 8.90
C GLU A 60 8.39 -1.94 8.17
N GLU A 61 7.62 -2.89 8.70
CA GLU A 61 6.46 -3.48 8.03
C GLU A 61 5.23 -3.47 8.92
N ALA A 62 4.07 -3.28 8.30
CA ALA A 62 2.77 -3.43 8.93
C ALA A 62 1.77 -4.09 7.96
N ALA A 63 0.86 -4.90 8.50
CA ALA A 63 -0.28 -5.43 7.78
C ALA A 63 -1.53 -4.60 8.10
N PHE A 64 -2.37 -4.39 7.09
CA PHE A 64 -3.63 -3.66 7.17
C PHE A 64 -4.74 -4.47 6.51
N ASP A 65 -5.92 -4.46 7.11
CA ASP A 65 -7.10 -5.10 6.53
C ASP A 65 -7.71 -4.18 5.47
N LEU A 66 -8.12 -4.77 4.34
CA LEU A 66 -8.82 -4.06 3.28
C LEU A 66 -10.33 -4.32 3.39
N PRO A 67 -11.17 -3.29 3.20
CA PRO A 67 -12.61 -3.50 3.19
C PRO A 67 -12.99 -4.41 2.01
N PRO A 68 -14.06 -5.22 2.14
CA PRO A 68 -14.60 -5.99 1.03
C PRO A 68 -14.93 -5.04 -0.13
N MET A 69 -14.30 -5.25 -1.28
CA MET A 69 -14.57 -4.42 -2.46
C MET A 69 -16.02 -4.62 -2.90
N PRO A 70 -16.84 -3.57 -3.01
CA PRO A 70 -18.13 -3.71 -3.65
C PRO A 70 -17.89 -4.01 -5.13
N HIS A 71 -18.28 -5.22 -5.54
CA HIS A 71 -18.70 -5.56 -6.90
C HIS A 71 -19.23 -4.32 -7.64
N GLN A 72 -18.53 -3.95 -8.71
CA GLN A 72 -18.77 -2.79 -9.54
C GLN A 72 -20.23 -2.80 -10.03
N GLY A 73 -21.12 -2.06 -9.35
CA GLY A 73 -22.55 -2.06 -9.66
C GLY A 73 -23.48 -1.59 -8.54
N ALA A 74 -23.08 -1.67 -7.27
CA ALA A 74 -23.86 -1.07 -6.18
C ALA A 74 -23.37 0.36 -5.91
N ALA A 75 -24.23 1.34 -6.18
CA ALA A 75 -24.00 2.74 -5.91
C ALA A 75 -23.40 2.95 -4.52
N ALA A 76 -22.41 3.86 -4.44
CA ALA A 76 -21.84 4.38 -3.21
C ALA A 76 -22.95 4.98 -2.32
N GLY A 77 -23.55 4.13 -1.48
CA GLY A 77 -24.58 4.49 -0.52
C GLY A 77 -24.02 4.36 0.89
N GLY A 78 -23.41 5.45 1.39
CA GLY A 78 -23.31 5.76 2.82
C GLY A 78 -22.33 4.93 3.67
N GLY A 79 -21.11 5.46 3.87
CA GLY A 79 -20.32 5.15 5.08
C GLY A 79 -18.80 4.96 4.89
N GLY A 80 -18.04 6.05 4.81
CA GLY A 80 -16.61 6.07 5.21
C GLY A 80 -15.57 5.59 4.19
N GLY A 81 -15.46 6.29 3.05
CA GLY A 81 -14.48 6.02 1.97
C GLY A 81 -13.02 6.30 2.34
N GLY A 82 -12.40 5.45 3.17
CA GLY A 82 -10.97 5.56 3.52
C GLY A 82 -10.17 4.25 3.47
N GLY A 83 -10.80 3.09 3.31
CA GLY A 83 -10.12 1.79 3.40
C GLY A 83 -9.35 1.33 2.15
N GLY A 84 -9.42 2.08 1.05
CA GLY A 84 -8.72 1.75 -0.21
C GLY A 84 -7.46 2.58 -0.47
N THR A 85 -7.07 3.45 0.47
CA THR A 85 -5.99 4.41 0.29
C THR A 85 -4.96 4.28 1.39
N LEU A 86 -3.70 4.09 1.01
CA LEU A 86 -2.55 4.12 1.89
C LEU A 86 -1.98 5.54 1.97
N HIS A 87 -1.92 6.09 3.17
CA HIS A 87 -1.21 7.32 3.48
C HIS A 87 0.15 6.98 4.10
N VAL A 88 1.23 7.55 3.57
CA VAL A 88 2.58 7.45 4.13
C VAL A 88 3.08 8.85 4.46
N GLN A 89 3.23 9.17 5.73
CA GLN A 89 3.75 10.48 6.16
C GLN A 89 5.16 10.32 6.70
N VAL A 90 6.09 11.18 6.29
CA VAL A 90 7.45 11.23 6.85
C VAL A 90 7.56 12.48 7.72
N LEU A 91 7.95 12.30 8.98
CA LEU A 91 8.01 13.37 9.98
C LEU A 91 9.41 13.47 10.58
N HIS A 92 9.76 14.68 11.00
CA HIS A 92 10.89 14.94 11.89
C HIS A 92 10.39 15.04 13.34
N ARG A 93 10.95 14.20 14.21
CA ARG A 93 10.73 14.21 15.65
C ARG A 93 11.36 15.45 16.27
N ALA A 94 10.55 16.32 16.86
CA ALA A 94 11.03 17.51 17.56
C ALA A 94 11.39 17.17 19.02
N LEU A 95 12.51 17.70 19.52
CA LEU A 95 12.85 17.58 20.95
C LEU A 95 11.88 18.40 21.83
N VAL A 96 11.35 19.49 21.29
CA VAL A 96 10.41 20.39 21.96
C VAL A 96 9.35 20.83 20.95
N GLY A 97 8.08 20.74 21.34
CA GLY A 97 6.94 21.07 20.49
C GLY A 97 6.49 19.93 19.58
N PRO A 98 5.56 20.19 18.63
CA PRO A 98 5.03 19.17 17.75
C PRO A 98 6.03 18.76 16.66
N ASP A 99 5.89 17.51 16.23
CA ASP A 99 6.67 16.96 15.12
C ASP A 99 6.34 17.64 13.81
N LYS A 100 7.34 17.73 12.93
CA LYS A 100 7.26 18.49 11.69
C LYS A 100 7.12 17.55 10.50
N LEU A 101 6.03 17.67 9.76
CA LEU A 101 5.85 16.93 8.51
C LEU A 101 6.93 17.34 7.50
N LEU A 102 7.70 16.35 7.03
CA LEU A 102 8.68 16.48 5.97
C LEU A 102 7.99 16.34 4.61
N GLY A 103 7.09 15.37 4.48
CA GLY A 103 6.21 15.20 3.32
C GLY A 103 5.27 14.02 3.48
N GLN A 104 4.33 13.88 2.56
CA GLN A 104 3.32 12.82 2.57
C GLN A 104 3.18 12.17 1.19
N ALA A 105 2.96 10.87 1.17
CA ALA A 105 2.51 10.08 0.03
C ALA A 105 1.10 9.54 0.20
N VAL A 106 0.32 9.49 -0.89
CA VAL A 106 -1.05 8.96 -0.91
C VAL A 106 -1.16 7.99 -2.09
N ILE A 107 -1.43 6.72 -1.79
CA ILE A 107 -1.40 5.62 -2.77
C ILE A 107 -2.78 4.94 -2.77
N ASN A 108 -3.45 4.94 -3.92
CA ASN A 108 -4.68 4.19 -4.10
C ASN A 108 -4.33 2.69 -4.29
N LEU A 109 -4.65 1.88 -3.28
CA LEU A 109 -4.33 0.46 -3.25
C LEU A 109 -5.15 -0.34 -4.27
N LEU A 110 -6.38 0.11 -4.59
CA LEU A 110 -7.25 -0.56 -5.56
C LEU A 110 -6.70 -0.45 -6.98
N HIS A 111 -6.23 0.74 -7.36
CA HIS A 111 -5.61 0.93 -8.67
C HIS A 111 -4.30 0.15 -8.78
N LEU A 112 -3.53 0.11 -7.68
CA LEU A 112 -2.26 -0.60 -7.63
C LEU A 112 -2.42 -2.13 -7.68
N SER A 113 -3.52 -2.66 -7.11
CA SER A 113 -3.82 -4.10 -7.18
C SER A 113 -4.23 -4.54 -8.60
N GLU A 114 -4.86 -3.65 -9.37
CA GLU A 114 -5.28 -3.91 -10.77
C GLU A 114 -4.15 -3.73 -11.79
N ASP A 115 -2.92 -3.49 -11.35
CA ASP A 115 -1.74 -3.23 -12.22
C ASP A 115 -1.92 -2.01 -13.14
N LYS A 116 -2.89 -1.13 -12.83
CA LYS A 116 -3.07 0.13 -13.57
C LYS A 116 -1.97 1.07 -13.12
N THR A 117 -1.10 1.44 -14.07
CA THR A 117 -0.07 2.46 -13.86
C THR A 117 -0.74 3.72 -13.32
N LEU A 118 -0.39 4.11 -12.10
CA LEU A 118 -0.83 5.36 -11.50
C LEU A 118 -0.09 6.51 -12.20
N ALA A 119 -0.60 6.90 -13.37
CA ALA A 119 -0.13 8.07 -14.09
C ALA A 119 -0.55 9.30 -13.28
N GLY A 120 0.40 9.90 -12.56
CA GLY A 120 0.19 11.17 -11.88
C GLY A 120 -0.15 12.24 -12.92
N GLN A 121 -1.35 12.81 -12.83
CA GLN A 121 -1.66 14.03 -13.59
C GLN A 121 -0.86 15.17 -12.96
N GLY A 122 -0.06 15.84 -13.81
CA GLY A 122 0.92 16.84 -13.39
C GLY A 122 0.30 18.01 -12.63
N GLY A 123 0.50 18.03 -11.32
CA GLY A 123 0.43 19.24 -10.50
C GLY A 123 1.73 20.03 -10.60
N LYS A 124 1.67 21.33 -10.29
CA LYS A 124 2.83 22.23 -10.32
C LYS A 124 3.99 21.63 -9.50
N PRO A 125 5.26 21.80 -9.93
CA PRO A 125 6.42 21.29 -9.21
C PRO A 125 6.57 22.05 -7.87
N ASP A 126 5.85 21.63 -6.85
CA ASP A 126 6.07 22.11 -5.48
C ASP A 126 7.37 21.46 -5.01
N LYS A 127 8.42 22.30 -4.94
CA LYS A 127 9.77 22.04 -4.43
C LYS A 127 9.92 20.72 -3.67
N ASP A 128 10.64 19.79 -4.30
CA ASP A 128 11.19 18.53 -3.80
C ASP A 128 11.12 18.37 -2.27
N ARG A 129 10.07 17.68 -1.79
CA ARG A 129 10.02 17.19 -0.40
C ARG A 129 10.65 15.81 -0.23
N GLY A 130 11.30 15.34 -1.29
CA GLY A 130 11.93 14.03 -1.37
C GLY A 130 10.96 12.96 -1.82
N GLU A 131 11.36 11.72 -1.60
CA GLU A 131 10.60 10.54 -1.99
C GLU A 131 10.75 9.44 -0.96
N VAL A 132 9.74 8.57 -0.92
CA VAL A 132 9.69 7.40 -0.06
C VAL A 132 9.60 6.15 -0.92
N LEU A 133 10.38 5.13 -0.56
CA LEU A 133 10.37 3.82 -1.18
C LEU A 133 9.57 2.86 -0.29
N VAL A 134 8.57 2.22 -0.89
CA VAL A 134 7.62 1.36 -0.19
C VAL A 134 7.43 0.06 -0.97
N ASP A 135 7.47 -1.07 -0.27
CA ASP A 135 7.00 -2.35 -0.80
C ASP A 135 5.57 -2.61 -0.34
N ILE A 136 4.73 -3.04 -1.28
CA ILE A 136 3.32 -3.30 -1.06
C ILE A 136 3.05 -4.73 -1.52
N GLN A 137 2.69 -5.57 -0.58
CA GLN A 137 2.36 -6.96 -0.79
C GLN A 137 0.88 -7.17 -0.53
N PHE A 138 0.13 -7.46 -1.58
CA PHE A 138 -1.29 -7.76 -1.44
C PHE A 138 -1.50 -9.25 -1.14
N LEU A 139 -2.35 -9.51 -0.15
CA LEU A 139 -2.66 -10.83 0.35
C LEU A 139 -4.16 -11.10 0.16
N ARG A 140 -4.49 -12.29 -0.33
CA ARG A 140 -5.87 -12.80 -0.37
C ARG A 140 -5.97 -14.05 0.49
N ASN A 141 -6.79 -14.00 1.53
CA ASN A 141 -7.21 -15.22 2.22
C ASN A 141 -8.13 -16.02 1.29
N ASN A 142 -7.71 -17.23 0.91
CA ASN A 142 -8.44 -18.10 0.00
C ASN A 142 -9.70 -18.77 0.61
N MET A 143 -10.34 -18.12 1.60
CA MET A 143 -11.39 -18.73 2.42
C MET A 143 -12.83 -18.49 1.91
N THR A 144 -13.02 -18.02 0.67
CA THR A 144 -14.36 -17.72 0.13
C THR A 144 -14.66 -18.28 -1.26
N GLY A 145 -13.76 -19.08 -1.85
CA GLY A 145 -14.04 -19.79 -3.09
C GLY A 145 -14.88 -21.05 -2.85
N SER A 146 -16.20 -20.93 -2.90
CA SER A 146 -17.15 -22.04 -3.12
C SER A 146 -17.33 -23.08 -1.99
N MET A 147 -18.33 -22.87 -1.13
CA MET A 147 -19.05 -23.97 -0.45
C MET A 147 -20.46 -24.20 -1.03
N PHE A 148 -20.78 -23.62 -2.20
CA PHE A 148 -22.08 -23.80 -2.84
C PHE A 148 -22.17 -24.97 -3.83
N ASP A 149 -21.10 -25.75 -4.03
CA ASP A 149 -21.20 -27.01 -4.76
C ASP A 149 -20.24 -28.08 -4.20
N LEU A 150 -20.73 -28.84 -3.22
CA LEU A 150 -20.11 -30.09 -2.81
C LEU A 150 -20.82 -31.25 -3.51
N SER A 151 -20.67 -31.33 -4.83
CA SER A 151 -20.84 -32.58 -5.56
C SER A 151 -19.54 -33.40 -5.46
N ALA A 152 -19.50 -34.24 -4.43
CA ALA A 152 -18.74 -35.48 -4.29
C ALA A 152 -17.49 -35.68 -5.19
N LYS A 153 -16.38 -34.95 -4.97
CA LYS A 153 -15.04 -35.40 -5.43
C LYS A 153 -13.93 -35.14 -4.39
N SER A 154 -13.66 -36.20 -3.64
CA SER A 154 -12.42 -36.60 -2.96
C SER A 154 -11.70 -35.62 -2.01
N LEU A 155 -11.75 -35.98 -0.72
CA LEU A 155 -10.97 -35.40 0.39
C LEU A 155 -9.44 -35.51 0.24
N LEU A 156 -8.94 -36.25 -0.75
CA LEU A 156 -7.51 -36.37 -1.04
C LEU A 156 -6.97 -35.18 -1.85
N GLN A 157 -7.81 -34.51 -2.64
CA GLN A 157 -7.43 -33.28 -3.37
C GLN A 157 -7.39 -32.06 -2.44
N ILE A 158 -8.15 -32.11 -1.34
CA ILE A 158 -8.22 -31.05 -0.32
C ILE A 158 -6.91 -30.95 0.49
N HIS A 159 -6.15 -32.04 0.63
CA HIS A 159 -4.87 -32.03 1.37
C HIS A 159 -3.67 -31.50 0.56
N LEU A 160 -3.80 -31.41 -0.77
CA LEU A 160 -2.72 -30.94 -1.66
C LEU A 160 -2.96 -29.54 -2.24
N MET A 161 -4.09 -28.90 -1.95
CA MET A 161 -4.24 -27.45 -2.14
C MET A 161 -3.59 -26.73 -0.96
N LYS A 162 -2.26 -26.86 -0.85
CA LYS A 162 -1.46 -26.01 0.03
C LYS A 162 -1.72 -24.57 -0.37
N ARG A 163 -2.53 -23.89 0.45
CA ARG A 163 -2.38 -22.55 1.02
C ARG A 163 -1.17 -21.73 0.56
N ILE A 164 -0.98 -21.54 -0.74
CA ILE A 164 -0.10 -20.49 -1.24
C ILE A 164 -1.06 -19.32 -1.50
N PRO A 165 -1.12 -18.31 -0.61
CA PRO A 165 -1.86 -17.11 -0.93
C PRO A 165 -1.33 -16.57 -2.26
N THR A 166 -2.23 -16.16 -3.15
CA THR A 166 -1.82 -15.44 -4.36
C THR A 166 -1.28 -14.08 -3.92
N ILE A 167 0.04 -13.94 -3.90
CA ILE A 167 0.73 -12.74 -3.44
C ILE A 167 1.06 -11.86 -4.65
N HIS A 168 0.56 -10.61 -4.67
CA HIS A 168 1.00 -9.61 -5.62
C HIS A 168 1.95 -8.64 -4.92
N LEU A 169 3.23 -8.63 -5.31
CA LEU A 169 4.22 -7.70 -4.77
C LEU A 169 4.42 -6.53 -5.73
N ARG A 170 4.38 -5.32 -5.19
CA ARG A 170 4.54 -4.05 -5.90
C ARG A 170 5.56 -3.19 -5.14
N ARG A 171 6.68 -2.87 -5.78
CA ARG A 171 7.64 -1.89 -5.25
C ARG A 171 7.35 -0.53 -5.84
N VAL A 172 7.11 0.44 -4.97
CA VAL A 172 6.63 1.76 -5.32
C VAL A 172 7.58 2.83 -4.78
N GLN A 173 8.00 3.74 -5.65
CA GLN A 173 8.68 4.97 -5.28
C GLN A 173 7.70 6.14 -5.44
N ALA A 174 7.34 6.76 -4.31
CA ALA A 174 6.36 7.84 -4.25
C ALA A 174 7.03 9.17 -3.93
N HIS A 175 6.77 10.17 -4.76
CA HIS A 175 7.18 11.55 -4.50
C HIS A 175 6.38 12.12 -3.33
N LEU A 176 7.07 12.63 -2.31
CA LEU A 176 6.42 13.24 -1.17
C LEU A 176 5.89 14.62 -1.54
N LEU A 177 4.63 14.90 -1.21
CA LEU A 177 3.96 16.17 -1.44
C LEU A 177 3.66 16.90 -0.13
N ASN A 178 3.10 18.11 -0.24
CA ASN A 178 2.56 18.88 0.86
C ASN A 178 1.18 18.31 1.32
N GLN A 179 0.56 18.92 2.33
CA GLN A 179 -0.68 18.41 2.94
C GLN A 179 -1.93 18.58 2.04
N THR A 180 -1.84 19.31 0.93
CA THR A 180 -2.98 19.48 0.01
C THR A 180 -3.02 18.27 -0.93
N GLY A 181 -4.07 17.46 -0.81
CA GLY A 181 -4.15 16.10 -1.35
C GLY A 181 -4.25 15.99 -2.87
N GLU A 182 -3.18 16.35 -3.58
CA GLU A 182 -3.04 16.05 -5.01
C GLU A 182 -2.56 14.61 -5.25
N ILE A 183 -2.99 14.06 -6.38
CA ILE A 183 -2.58 12.74 -6.89
C ILE A 183 -1.09 12.79 -7.22
N GLN A 184 -0.33 11.82 -6.71
CA GLN A 184 1.12 11.84 -6.82
C GLN A 184 1.62 11.17 -8.08
N LEU A 185 2.75 11.64 -8.60
CA LEU A 185 3.52 10.88 -9.55
C LEU A 185 4.07 9.64 -8.82
N LEU A 186 3.48 8.49 -9.13
CA LEU A 186 3.92 7.21 -8.61
C LEU A 186 4.80 6.53 -9.65
N ARG A 187 6.02 6.16 -9.27
CA ARG A 187 6.85 5.30 -10.11
C ARG A 187 6.81 3.88 -9.56
N LEU A 188 6.10 3.00 -10.26
CA LEU A 188 6.18 1.56 -10.03
C LEU A 188 7.57 1.10 -10.50
N LEU A 189 8.37 0.57 -9.58
CA LEU A 189 9.73 0.11 -9.88
C LEU A 189 9.77 -1.37 -10.26
N VAL A 190 8.93 -2.19 -9.61
CA VAL A 190 8.84 -3.63 -9.87
C VAL A 190 7.40 -4.10 -9.62
N SER A 191 6.87 -4.91 -10.52
CA SER A 191 5.60 -5.63 -10.39
C SER A 191 5.84 -7.12 -10.64
N ASN A 192 5.61 -7.96 -9.64
CA ASN A 192 5.60 -9.41 -9.82
C ASN A 192 4.16 -9.90 -9.68
N ASN A 193 3.58 -10.39 -10.78
CA ASN A 193 2.35 -11.18 -10.75
C ASN A 193 2.73 -12.66 -10.68
N PRO A 194 2.17 -13.44 -9.74
CA PRO A 194 2.24 -14.89 -9.86
C PRO A 194 1.50 -15.28 -11.15
N LEU A 195 2.16 -16.06 -12.00
CA LEU A 195 1.61 -16.59 -13.25
C LEU A 195 0.19 -17.14 -12.99
N SER A 196 -0.80 -16.64 -13.74
CA SER A 196 -2.10 -17.31 -13.86
C SER A 196 -1.82 -18.73 -14.32
N THR A 197 -2.03 -19.71 -13.46
CA THR A 197 -2.12 -21.10 -13.88
C THR A 197 -3.50 -21.27 -14.52
N GLU A 198 -3.61 -20.92 -15.79
CA GLU A 198 -4.72 -21.34 -16.65
C GLU A 198 -4.77 -22.87 -16.65
N PRO A 199 -5.92 -23.51 -16.38
CA PRO A 199 -6.06 -24.94 -16.60
C PRO A 199 -6.15 -25.24 -18.11
N LEU A 200 -5.35 -26.21 -18.56
CA LEU A 200 -5.42 -26.84 -19.90
C LEU A 200 -6.75 -27.57 -20.13
#